data_AF-A0AAW5KNN3-F1
#
_entry.id   AF-A0AAW5KNN3-F1
#
_cell.length_a   1.000
_cell.length_b   1.000
_cell.length_c   1.000
_cell.angle_alpha   90.00
_cell.angle_beta   90.00
_cell.angle_gamma   90.00
#
_symmetry.space_group_name_H-M   'P 1'
#
loop_
_entity.id
_entity.type
_entity.pdbx_description
1 polymer ?
#
loop_
_entity_poly.entity_id
_entity_poly.type
_entity_poly.pdbx_seq_one_letter_code
_entity_poly.pdbx_strand_id
1 'polypeptide(L)'
;MLKFKNLLCCTMSVILMLSLMSCSVVEKLNSHYEGDLVIDQTENVSVSETVIKALENNDADAIKNLFSVRAKDLCPDLDEGIGYMLSIYEGEFVEVTQNNSSSNKYSSGGERCIVSPVCVFKTTENYYKLTWNAWTINEKDKEKEGVYSMKLQIWPDAGLDQGGEDLFVAGVVYPANSEESDMAFTLWKNIYQQKNHDDRIERFRELLSDNMLASGVTDDEIDRFFDYCQPMRELHEGWTEIDDGNITVYITSMKNDTPICFCFRLDKEQTDKISFLKFAEIDDEKTIGDYNLSEENAGIYLPD
;
A
#
# COMPACT_ATOMS: atom_id res chain seq x y z
N MET A 1 -47.02 -22.10 -43.50
CA MET A 1 -45.78 -21.30 -43.64
C MET A 1 -45.90 -19.85 -43.13
N LEU A 2 -47.00 -19.12 -43.36
CA LEU A 2 -47.13 -17.71 -42.92
C LEU A 2 -47.06 -17.51 -41.38
N LYS A 3 -47.69 -18.40 -40.59
CA LYS A 3 -47.72 -18.29 -39.12
C LYS A 3 -46.34 -18.50 -38.46
N PHE A 4 -45.47 -19.32 -39.04
CA PHE A 4 -44.12 -19.56 -38.53
C PHE A 4 -43.16 -18.41 -38.84
N LYS A 5 -43.29 -17.76 -40.01
CA LYS A 5 -42.50 -16.57 -40.37
C LYS A 5 -42.82 -15.36 -39.49
N ASN A 6 -44.10 -15.16 -39.14
CA ASN A 6 -44.51 -14.07 -38.26
C ASN A 6 -44.03 -14.29 -36.82
N LEU A 7 -44.07 -15.54 -36.32
CA LEU A 7 -43.58 -15.87 -34.97
C LEU A 7 -42.05 -15.69 -34.86
N LEU A 8 -41.29 -16.10 -35.87
CA LEU A 8 -39.83 -15.92 -35.93
C LEU A 8 -39.43 -14.43 -36.03
N CYS A 9 -40.22 -13.63 -36.73
CA CYS A 9 -39.99 -12.19 -36.85
C CYS A 9 -40.29 -11.45 -35.53
N CYS A 10 -41.35 -11.86 -34.83
CA CYS A 10 -41.68 -11.33 -33.51
C CYS A 10 -40.63 -11.69 -32.45
N THR A 11 -40.10 -12.92 -32.44
CA THR A 11 -39.07 -13.32 -31.47
C THR A 11 -37.72 -12.63 -31.72
N MET A 12 -37.31 -12.47 -32.97
CA MET A 12 -36.08 -11.73 -33.32
C MET A 12 -36.19 -10.23 -32.97
N SER A 13 -37.37 -9.64 -33.11
CA SER A 13 -37.60 -8.22 -32.77
C SER A 13 -37.56 -7.97 -31.26
N VAL A 14 -38.03 -8.91 -30.44
CA VAL A 14 -37.96 -8.83 -28.98
C VAL A 14 -36.53 -9.01 -28.47
N ILE A 15 -35.75 -9.93 -29.06
CA ILE A 15 -34.32 -10.10 -28.73
C ILE A 15 -33.52 -8.84 -29.10
N LEU A 16 -33.79 -8.24 -30.26
CA LEU A 16 -33.15 -6.98 -30.68
C LEU A 16 -33.47 -5.82 -29.72
N MET A 17 -34.72 -5.71 -29.26
CA MET A 17 -35.13 -4.69 -28.29
C MET A 17 -34.52 -4.90 -26.90
N LEU A 18 -34.33 -6.16 -26.47
CA LEU A 18 -33.64 -6.47 -25.21
C LEU A 18 -32.13 -6.15 -25.29
N SER A 19 -31.48 -6.34 -26.44
CA SER A 19 -30.07 -5.95 -26.65
C SER A 19 -29.84 -4.43 -26.73
N LEU A 20 -30.88 -3.65 -27.08
CA LEU A 20 -30.79 -2.19 -27.13
C LEU A 20 -31.06 -1.53 -25.77
N MET A 21 -31.78 -2.20 -24.85
CA MET A 21 -31.94 -1.74 -23.47
C MET A 21 -30.74 -2.10 -22.57
N SER A 22 -29.91 -3.07 -22.94
CA SER A 22 -28.68 -3.39 -22.20
C SER A 22 -27.56 -2.37 -22.40
N CYS A 23 -27.51 -1.64 -23.52
CA CYS A 23 -26.47 -0.62 -23.73
C CYS A 23 -26.74 0.67 -22.93
N SER A 24 -28.00 1.07 -22.76
CA SER A 24 -28.34 2.29 -22.02
C SER A 24 -28.28 2.12 -20.50
N VAL A 25 -28.41 0.90 -19.97
CA VAL A 25 -28.15 0.60 -18.55
C VAL A 25 -26.66 0.60 -18.25
N VAL A 26 -25.81 0.13 -19.18
CA VAL A 26 -24.35 0.19 -19.05
C VAL A 26 -23.83 1.63 -19.16
N GLU A 27 -24.35 2.45 -20.07
CA GLU A 27 -23.99 3.88 -20.15
C GLU A 27 -24.44 4.66 -18.89
N LYS A 28 -25.59 4.31 -18.31
CA LYS A 28 -26.10 4.97 -17.09
C LYS A 28 -25.42 4.51 -15.79
N LEU A 29 -24.80 3.33 -15.80
CA LEU A 29 -23.90 2.87 -14.73
C LEU A 29 -22.48 3.41 -14.89
N ASN A 30 -21.96 3.53 -16.12
CA ASN A 30 -20.64 4.11 -16.40
C ASN A 30 -20.62 5.64 -16.15
N SER A 31 -21.71 6.35 -16.43
CA SER A 31 -21.83 7.79 -16.13
C SER A 31 -22.03 8.12 -14.64
N HIS A 32 -22.13 7.11 -13.76
CA HIS A 32 -22.04 7.33 -12.30
C HIS A 32 -20.62 7.20 -11.75
N TYR A 33 -19.66 6.78 -12.59
CA TYR A 33 -18.24 6.64 -12.23
C TYR A 33 -17.31 7.60 -12.98
N GLU A 34 -17.79 8.29 -14.02
CA GLU A 34 -17.06 9.39 -14.66
C GLU A 34 -17.64 10.73 -14.19
N GLY A 35 -17.54 11.00 -12.88
CA GLY A 35 -17.37 12.39 -12.48
C GLY A 35 -15.97 12.80 -12.92
N ASP A 36 -15.85 13.84 -13.74
CA ASP A 36 -14.57 14.50 -14.00
C ASP A 36 -13.85 14.72 -12.68
N LEU A 37 -12.90 13.84 -12.35
CA LEU A 37 -12.00 13.97 -11.24
C LEU A 37 -11.11 15.16 -11.59
N VAL A 38 -11.54 16.36 -11.21
CA VAL A 38 -10.61 17.47 -11.04
C VAL A 38 -9.65 17.02 -9.96
N ILE A 39 -8.50 16.48 -10.39
CA ILE A 39 -7.38 16.15 -9.53
C ILE A 39 -6.92 17.49 -8.95
N ASP A 40 -7.28 17.78 -7.70
CA ASP A 40 -6.69 18.92 -7.00
C ASP A 40 -5.22 18.61 -6.75
N GLN A 41 -4.37 19.13 -7.64
CA GLN A 41 -2.92 18.96 -7.60
C GLN A 41 -2.26 19.86 -6.55
N THR A 42 -3.01 20.77 -5.91
CA THR A 42 -2.46 21.78 -4.99
C THR A 42 -1.78 21.13 -3.78
N GLU A 43 -2.38 20.09 -3.23
CA GLU A 43 -1.83 19.36 -2.07
C GLU A 43 -0.53 18.62 -2.43
N ASN A 44 -0.44 18.03 -3.63
CA ASN A 44 0.76 17.34 -4.12
C ASN A 44 1.94 18.28 -4.42
N VAL A 45 1.64 19.42 -5.03
CA VAL A 45 2.64 20.47 -5.26
C VAL A 45 3.20 20.95 -3.93
N SER A 46 2.37 21.06 -2.88
CA SER A 46 2.82 21.52 -1.56
C SER A 46 3.82 20.58 -0.88
N VAL A 47 3.63 19.25 -0.95
CA VAL A 47 4.54 18.27 -0.33
C VAL A 47 5.90 18.29 -1.02
N SER A 48 5.92 18.11 -2.33
CA SER A 48 7.17 18.06 -3.12
C SER A 48 7.97 19.37 -3.01
N GLU A 49 7.31 20.53 -3.10
CA GLU A 49 7.99 21.82 -2.90
C GLU A 49 8.56 21.99 -1.50
N THR A 50 7.83 21.55 -0.47
CA THR A 50 8.29 21.64 0.92
C THR A 50 9.51 20.75 1.14
N VAL A 51 9.48 19.51 0.63
CA VAL A 51 10.62 18.59 0.71
C VAL A 51 11.83 19.16 -0.03
N ILE A 52 11.69 19.63 -1.26
CA ILE A 52 12.81 20.19 -2.03
C ILE A 52 13.43 21.40 -1.30
N LYS A 53 12.60 22.33 -0.81
CA LYS A 53 13.07 23.49 -0.03
C LYS A 53 13.75 23.06 1.27
N ALA A 54 13.24 22.03 1.93
CA ALA A 54 13.83 21.52 3.16
C ALA A 54 15.18 20.85 2.91
N LEU A 55 15.32 20.10 1.81
CA LEU A 55 16.60 19.52 1.38
C LEU A 55 17.65 20.61 1.09
N GLU A 56 17.28 21.65 0.32
CA GLU A 56 18.15 22.80 0.02
C GLU A 56 18.63 23.55 1.27
N ASN A 57 17.76 23.66 2.29
CA ASN A 57 18.06 24.39 3.52
C ASN A 57 18.58 23.49 4.66
N ASN A 58 18.74 22.19 4.41
CA ASN A 58 19.05 21.18 5.41
C ASN A 58 18.10 21.24 6.65
N ASP A 59 16.80 21.38 6.40
CA ASP A 59 15.74 21.60 7.39
C ASP A 59 14.96 20.31 7.66
N ALA A 60 15.48 19.49 8.59
CA ALA A 60 14.83 18.24 8.98
C ALA A 60 13.41 18.45 9.55
N ASP A 61 13.20 19.54 10.30
CA ASP A 61 11.92 19.84 10.95
C ASP A 61 10.84 20.14 9.90
N ALA A 62 11.17 20.82 8.81
CA ALA A 62 10.23 21.05 7.71
C ALA A 62 9.74 19.75 7.08
N ILE A 63 10.62 18.75 6.87
CA ILE A 63 10.22 17.43 6.37
C ILE A 63 9.38 16.71 7.42
N LYS A 64 9.83 16.69 8.68
CA LYS A 64 9.12 16.02 9.79
C LYS A 64 7.70 16.57 9.97
N ASN A 65 7.50 17.86 9.78
CA ASN A 65 6.20 18.50 9.94
C ASN A 65 5.17 18.12 8.87
N LEU A 66 5.59 17.56 7.73
CA LEU A 66 4.68 17.03 6.71
C LEU A 66 3.99 15.73 7.16
N PHE A 67 4.62 14.98 8.07
CA PHE A 67 4.09 13.69 8.52
C PHE A 67 2.87 13.87 9.43
N SER A 68 1.89 12.97 9.28
CA SER A 68 0.73 12.89 10.15
C SER A 68 1.15 12.57 11.58
N VAL A 69 0.29 12.91 12.56
CA VAL A 69 0.53 12.54 13.97
C VAL A 69 0.64 11.02 14.08
N ARG A 70 -0.27 10.31 13.41
CA ARG A 70 -0.27 8.85 13.34
C ARG A 70 1.05 8.27 12.85
N ALA A 71 1.63 8.80 11.78
CA ALA A 71 2.90 8.30 11.25
C ALA A 71 4.08 8.57 12.19
N LYS A 72 4.09 9.72 12.87
CA LYS A 72 5.11 10.07 13.86
C LYS A 72 5.08 9.14 15.07
N ASP A 73 3.89 8.72 15.49
CA ASP A 73 3.73 7.81 16.63
C ASP A 73 4.08 6.36 16.28
N LEU A 74 3.90 5.96 15.02
CA LEU A 74 4.11 4.60 14.53
C LEU A 74 5.51 4.32 13.95
N CYS A 75 6.32 5.34 13.68
CA CYS A 75 7.66 5.20 13.14
C CYS A 75 8.68 5.84 14.10
N PRO A 76 9.28 5.04 15.01
CA PRO A 76 10.22 5.56 16.00
C PRO A 76 11.55 6.04 15.38
N ASP A 77 11.91 5.55 14.19
CA ASP A 77 13.14 5.87 13.45
C ASP A 77 12.94 6.94 12.35
N LEU A 78 11.86 7.73 12.47
CA LEU A 78 11.53 8.76 11.48
C LEU A 78 12.67 9.79 11.31
N ASP A 79 13.33 10.16 12.41
CA ASP A 79 14.43 11.14 12.38
C ASP A 79 15.65 10.60 11.64
N GLU A 80 15.97 9.32 11.79
CA GLU A 80 17.02 8.63 11.06
C GLU A 80 16.74 8.58 9.56
N GLY A 81 15.50 8.25 9.18
CA GLY A 81 15.09 8.25 7.77
C GLY A 81 15.12 9.64 7.12
N ILE A 82 14.67 10.69 7.83
CA ILE A 82 14.82 12.08 7.37
C ILE A 82 16.30 12.46 7.25
N GLY A 83 17.12 12.07 8.22
CA GLY A 83 18.57 12.24 8.18
C GLY A 83 19.20 11.59 6.96
N TYR A 84 18.74 10.39 6.58
CA TYR A 84 19.16 9.74 5.35
C TYR A 84 18.80 10.56 4.10
N MET A 85 17.55 11.05 3.99
CA MET A 85 17.12 11.89 2.86
C MET A 85 18.03 13.12 2.69
N LEU A 86 18.35 13.80 3.80
CA LEU A 86 19.25 14.95 3.81
C LEU A 86 20.68 14.54 3.41
N SER A 87 21.15 13.39 3.87
CA SER A 87 22.52 12.93 3.61
C SER A 87 22.78 12.55 2.15
N ILE A 88 21.76 12.08 1.41
CA ILE A 88 21.90 11.71 0.01
C ILE A 88 21.67 12.91 -0.93
N TYR A 89 21.21 14.04 -0.41
CA TYR A 89 20.96 15.23 -1.21
C TYR A 89 22.25 16.00 -1.47
N GLU A 90 22.64 16.04 -2.74
CA GLU A 90 23.82 16.70 -3.27
C GLU A 90 23.45 17.67 -4.39
N GLY A 91 24.11 18.83 -4.41
CA GLY A 91 23.95 19.87 -5.42
C GLY A 91 22.90 20.92 -5.09
N GLU A 92 22.77 21.90 -5.98
CA GLU A 92 21.72 22.93 -5.90
C GLU A 92 20.52 22.52 -6.75
N PHE A 93 19.30 22.79 -6.28
CA PHE A 93 18.07 22.54 -7.03
C PHE A 93 18.07 23.28 -8.39
N VAL A 94 17.71 22.56 -9.46
CA VAL A 94 17.63 23.10 -10.83
C VAL A 94 16.18 23.20 -11.28
N GLU A 95 15.48 22.06 -11.36
CA GLU A 95 14.11 22.01 -11.86
C GLU A 95 13.38 20.73 -11.44
N VAL A 96 12.04 20.76 -11.47
CA VAL A 96 11.20 19.56 -11.42
C VAL A 96 11.01 19.05 -12.84
N THR A 97 11.44 17.81 -13.11
CA THR A 97 11.37 17.18 -14.44
C THR A 97 10.12 16.34 -14.64
N GLN A 98 9.53 15.87 -13.54
CA GLN A 98 8.27 15.12 -13.56
C GLN A 98 7.49 15.41 -12.28
N ASN A 99 6.20 15.63 -12.41
CA ASN A 99 5.29 15.70 -11.28
C ASN A 99 3.99 14.98 -11.67
N ASN A 100 3.87 13.73 -11.22
CA ASN A 100 2.74 12.88 -11.53
C ASN A 100 1.88 12.71 -10.28
N SER A 101 0.59 13.03 -10.41
CA SER A 101 -0.41 12.59 -9.46
C SER A 101 -0.67 11.11 -9.65
N SER A 102 -0.78 10.42 -8.55
CA SER A 102 -1.22 9.04 -8.49
C SER A 102 -2.72 8.93 -8.20
N SER A 103 -3.22 7.71 -8.02
CA SER A 103 -4.63 7.45 -7.74
C SER A 103 -5.08 8.14 -6.46
N ASN A 104 -6.11 8.99 -6.56
CA ASN A 104 -6.89 9.37 -5.40
C ASN A 104 -7.73 8.16 -4.99
N LYS A 105 -7.55 7.66 -3.76
CA LYS A 105 -8.50 6.73 -3.16
C LYS A 105 -9.56 7.54 -2.41
N TYR A 106 -10.82 7.35 -2.78
CA TYR A 106 -11.96 7.85 -2.04
C TYR A 106 -12.62 6.65 -1.37
N SER A 107 -12.68 6.64 -0.03
CA SER A 107 -13.45 5.62 0.67
C SER A 107 -14.90 6.11 0.86
N SER A 108 -15.85 5.17 0.91
CA SER A 108 -17.25 5.47 1.22
C SER A 108 -17.45 6.09 2.61
N GLY A 109 -16.40 6.10 3.45
CA GLY A 109 -16.36 6.66 4.79
C GLY A 109 -15.88 8.12 4.88
N GLY A 110 -15.70 8.82 3.76
CA GLY A 110 -15.31 10.23 3.74
C GLY A 110 -13.79 10.47 3.78
N GLU A 111 -12.99 9.45 3.50
CA GLU A 111 -11.53 9.58 3.46
C GLU A 111 -11.04 9.85 2.04
N ARG A 112 -10.03 10.70 1.94
CA ARG A 112 -9.29 10.99 0.71
C ARG A 112 -7.82 10.72 0.94
N CYS A 113 -7.29 9.78 0.17
CA CYS A 113 -5.87 9.46 0.17
C CYS A 113 -5.26 9.78 -1.18
N ILE A 114 -4.03 10.28 -1.13
CA ILE A 114 -3.12 10.37 -2.24
C ILE A 114 -2.14 9.20 -2.09
N VAL A 115 -2.15 8.27 -3.04
CA VAL A 115 -1.37 7.02 -2.94
C VAL A 115 -0.40 6.88 -4.10
N SER A 116 0.89 6.91 -3.84
CA SER A 116 2.02 6.77 -4.76
C SER A 116 2.29 7.96 -5.71
N PRO A 117 2.09 9.26 -5.33
CA PRO A 117 2.55 10.40 -6.12
C PRO A 117 4.04 10.35 -6.37
N VAL A 118 4.46 10.90 -7.51
CA VAL A 118 5.86 10.95 -7.91
C VAL A 118 6.26 12.36 -8.27
N CYS A 119 7.33 12.83 -7.63
CA CYS A 119 8.07 14.01 -8.07
C CYS A 119 9.49 13.58 -8.44
N VAL A 120 9.88 13.79 -9.70
CA VAL A 120 11.28 13.68 -10.12
C VAL A 120 11.81 15.09 -10.29
N PHE A 121 12.93 15.38 -9.61
CA PHE A 121 13.58 16.67 -9.69
C PHE A 121 15.08 16.52 -9.86
N LYS A 122 15.68 17.56 -10.41
CA LYS A 122 17.08 17.62 -10.79
C LYS A 122 17.81 18.62 -9.91
N THR A 123 19.03 18.27 -9.56
CA THR A 123 20.04 19.15 -8.97
C THR A 123 21.22 19.32 -9.92
N THR A 124 22.22 20.10 -9.52
CA THR A 124 23.49 20.21 -10.27
C THR A 124 24.24 18.89 -10.36
N GLU A 125 24.06 17.97 -9.39
CA GLU A 125 24.81 16.71 -9.30
C GLU A 125 23.99 15.49 -9.73
N ASN A 126 22.76 15.37 -9.24
CA ASN A 126 21.93 14.16 -9.38
C ASN A 126 20.48 14.48 -9.79
N TYR A 127 19.77 13.43 -10.22
CA TYR A 127 18.31 13.41 -10.22
C TYR A 127 17.81 12.63 -9.01
N TYR A 128 16.66 13.03 -8.49
CA TYR A 128 16.02 12.36 -7.37
C TYR A 128 14.58 12.02 -7.72
N LYS A 129 14.12 10.87 -7.23
CA LYS A 129 12.71 10.48 -7.24
C LYS A 129 12.20 10.53 -5.80
N LEU A 130 11.18 11.36 -5.59
CA LEU A 130 10.41 11.45 -4.35
C LEU A 130 9.05 10.78 -4.55
N THR A 131 8.74 9.82 -3.70
CA THR A 131 7.42 9.16 -3.62
C THR A 131 6.88 9.29 -2.20
N TRP A 132 5.57 9.45 -2.03
CA TRP A 132 4.95 9.48 -0.71
C TRP A 132 3.53 8.92 -0.74
N ASN A 133 2.94 8.61 0.41
CA ASN A 133 1.50 8.41 0.58
C ASN A 133 0.99 9.37 1.63
N ALA A 134 -0.20 9.94 1.44
CA ALA A 134 -0.78 10.88 2.39
C ALA A 134 -2.30 10.74 2.46
N TRP A 135 -2.86 10.88 3.66
CA TRP A 135 -4.27 11.21 3.82
C TRP A 135 -4.40 12.72 3.78
N THR A 136 -5.19 13.24 2.84
CA THR A 136 -5.46 14.69 2.80
C THR A 136 -6.77 15.03 3.50
N ILE A 137 -7.69 14.07 3.57
CA ILE A 137 -8.90 14.16 4.37
C ILE A 137 -9.14 12.82 5.04
N ASN A 138 -9.36 12.82 6.34
CA ASN A 138 -9.94 11.71 7.08
C ASN A 138 -10.93 12.26 8.12
N GLU A 139 -12.23 12.07 7.86
CA GLU A 139 -13.29 12.60 8.73
C GLU A 139 -13.40 11.86 10.06
N LYS A 140 -13.00 10.58 10.09
CA LYS A 140 -13.13 9.72 11.28
C LYS A 140 -11.93 9.88 12.21
N ASP A 141 -10.75 10.05 11.65
CA ASP A 141 -9.50 10.14 12.40
C ASP A 141 -8.58 11.22 11.80
N LYS A 142 -8.57 12.38 12.45
CA LYS A 142 -7.76 13.52 12.04
C LYS A 142 -6.26 13.33 12.27
N GLU A 143 -5.86 12.37 13.10
CA GLU A 143 -4.43 12.11 13.34
C GLU A 143 -3.77 11.42 12.14
N LYS A 144 -4.56 10.83 11.24
CA LYS A 144 -4.09 10.25 9.98
C LYS A 144 -3.77 11.28 8.91
N GLU A 145 -4.35 12.48 8.99
CA GLU A 145 -4.14 13.54 7.99
C GLU A 145 -2.67 14.00 7.96
N GLY A 146 -2.08 14.02 6.76
CA GLY A 146 -0.66 14.28 6.53
C GLY A 146 0.03 13.15 5.75
N VAL A 147 1.33 13.31 5.53
CA VAL A 147 2.16 12.26 4.93
C VAL A 147 2.26 11.08 5.89
N TYR A 148 2.00 9.88 5.39
CA TYR A 148 2.15 8.66 6.16
C TYR A 148 3.46 7.96 5.87
N SER A 149 3.80 7.81 4.59
CA SER A 149 5.02 7.15 4.14
C SER A 149 5.71 7.97 3.05
N MET A 150 7.04 7.94 3.00
CA MET A 150 7.84 8.71 2.05
C MET A 150 9.13 7.97 1.67
N LYS A 151 9.61 8.17 0.45
CA LYS A 151 10.91 7.68 -0.01
C LYS A 151 11.57 8.70 -0.93
N LEU A 152 12.83 9.00 -0.68
CA LEU A 152 13.71 9.74 -1.57
C LEU A 152 14.83 8.81 -2.05
N GLN A 153 15.07 8.78 -3.35
CA GLN A 153 16.18 7.99 -3.90
C GLN A 153 16.86 8.72 -5.05
N ILE A 154 18.16 8.50 -5.19
CA ILE A 154 18.92 8.91 -6.37
C ILE A 154 18.36 8.15 -7.58
N TRP A 155 18.08 8.88 -8.66
CA TRP A 155 17.41 8.36 -9.83
C TRP A 155 18.33 8.46 -11.06
N PRO A 156 18.80 7.33 -11.63
CA PRO A 156 19.84 7.36 -12.66
C PRO A 156 19.33 7.70 -14.07
N ASP A 157 18.02 7.71 -14.32
CA ASP A 157 17.46 7.84 -15.68
C ASP A 157 16.42 8.96 -15.80
N ALA A 158 16.77 10.01 -16.55
CA ALA A 158 15.88 11.15 -16.83
C ALA A 158 14.78 10.82 -17.85
N GLY A 159 14.73 9.58 -18.36
CA GLY A 159 13.78 9.14 -19.37
C GLY A 159 12.87 8.01 -18.89
N LEU A 160 11.56 8.24 -19.08
CA LEU A 160 10.46 7.27 -19.10
C LEU A 160 9.67 7.10 -17.80
N ASP A 161 8.36 7.14 -18.00
CA ASP A 161 7.25 7.00 -17.08
C ASP A 161 7.45 5.84 -16.10
N GLN A 162 7.73 6.17 -14.83
CA GLN A 162 7.79 5.20 -13.75
C GLN A 162 6.85 5.67 -12.65
N GLY A 163 5.78 4.91 -12.46
CA GLY A 163 4.80 5.15 -11.42
C GLY A 163 5.42 5.23 -10.02
N GLY A 164 4.62 5.67 -9.07
CA GLY A 164 5.05 5.65 -7.68
C GLY A 164 5.32 4.24 -7.20
N GLU A 165 6.13 4.17 -6.17
CA GLU A 165 6.35 2.96 -5.40
C GLU A 165 5.26 2.84 -4.35
N ASP A 166 4.77 1.61 -4.13
CA ASP A 166 3.77 1.36 -3.12
C ASP A 166 4.45 1.29 -1.75
N LEU A 167 4.34 2.39 -0.99
CA LEU A 167 4.94 2.56 0.32
C LEU A 167 3.93 2.24 1.44
N PHE A 168 4.01 1.06 2.05
CA PHE A 168 2.97 0.59 3.00
C PHE A 168 3.24 0.94 4.46
N VAL A 169 4.50 1.05 4.83
CA VAL A 169 4.93 1.23 6.22
C VAL A 169 5.05 2.72 6.55
N ALA A 170 4.60 3.13 7.74
CA ALA A 170 4.72 4.49 8.24
C ALA A 170 6.18 4.98 8.24
N GLY A 171 6.38 6.26 7.92
CA GLY A 171 7.67 6.92 8.03
C GLY A 171 8.45 7.04 6.71
N VAL A 172 9.76 7.20 6.82
CA VAL A 172 10.64 7.26 5.64
C VAL A 172 11.18 5.87 5.35
N VAL A 173 11.07 5.41 4.10
CA VAL A 173 11.71 4.19 3.62
C VAL A 173 13.11 4.53 3.12
N TYR A 174 14.12 3.87 3.70
CA TYR A 174 15.53 4.05 3.41
C TYR A 174 16.29 2.72 3.57
N PRO A 175 17.57 2.60 3.17
CA PRO A 175 18.25 1.31 3.10
C PRO A 175 18.30 0.49 4.41
N ALA A 176 18.15 1.12 5.57
CA ALA A 176 18.16 0.38 6.84
C ALA A 176 16.82 -0.33 7.14
N ASN A 177 15.71 0.14 6.58
CA ASN A 177 14.37 -0.39 6.82
C ASN A 177 13.62 -0.82 5.53
N SER A 178 14.30 -0.84 4.38
CA SER A 178 13.67 -1.13 3.09
C SER A 178 13.03 -2.53 3.04
N GLU A 179 13.65 -3.51 3.71
CA GLU A 179 13.15 -4.89 3.77
C GLU A 179 11.74 -4.99 4.37
N GLU A 180 11.38 -4.09 5.30
CA GLU A 180 10.07 -4.09 5.95
C GLU A 180 8.95 -3.77 4.96
N SER A 181 9.13 -2.68 4.21
CA SER A 181 8.17 -2.26 3.19
C SER A 181 8.17 -3.20 1.99
N ASP A 182 9.35 -3.68 1.57
CA ASP A 182 9.49 -4.60 0.43
C ASP A 182 8.86 -5.97 0.75
N MET A 183 9.04 -6.50 1.96
CA MET A 183 8.41 -7.74 2.40
C MET A 183 6.89 -7.56 2.53
N ALA A 184 6.41 -6.45 3.10
CA ALA A 184 4.97 -6.16 3.20
C ALA A 184 4.30 -6.19 1.83
N PHE A 185 4.92 -5.53 0.84
CA PHE A 185 4.41 -5.52 -0.53
C PHE A 185 4.50 -6.90 -1.20
N THR A 186 5.62 -7.60 -1.02
CA THR A 186 5.84 -8.93 -1.59
C THR A 186 4.83 -9.94 -1.06
N LEU A 187 4.57 -9.93 0.25
CA LEU A 187 3.56 -10.75 0.90
C LEU A 187 2.17 -10.43 0.38
N TRP A 188 1.81 -9.14 0.31
CA TRP A 188 0.54 -8.70 -0.27
C TRP A 188 0.34 -9.16 -1.71
N LYS A 189 1.38 -9.04 -2.54
CA LYS A 189 1.37 -9.50 -3.92
C LYS A 189 1.14 -11.00 -4.02
N ASN A 190 1.76 -11.80 -3.14
CA ASN A 190 1.52 -13.23 -3.07
C ASN A 190 0.08 -13.56 -2.69
N ILE A 191 -0.46 -12.88 -1.67
CA ILE A 191 -1.86 -13.04 -1.24
C ILE A 191 -2.83 -12.67 -2.38
N TYR A 192 -2.66 -11.49 -2.99
CA TYR A 192 -3.64 -10.91 -3.91
C TYR A 192 -3.49 -11.42 -5.35
N GLN A 193 -2.26 -11.47 -5.89
CA GLN A 193 -2.03 -11.73 -7.32
C GLN A 193 -1.77 -13.21 -7.63
N GLN A 194 -1.24 -13.97 -6.67
CA GLN A 194 -0.77 -15.34 -6.94
C GLN A 194 -1.73 -16.44 -6.49
N LYS A 195 -2.91 -16.07 -6.00
CA LYS A 195 -3.90 -17.00 -5.45
C LYS A 195 -4.27 -18.19 -6.36
N ASN A 196 -4.34 -17.96 -7.67
CA ASN A 196 -4.75 -18.97 -8.65
C ASN A 196 -3.57 -19.66 -9.35
N HIS A 197 -2.34 -19.44 -8.88
CA HIS A 197 -1.15 -20.05 -9.44
C HIS A 197 -0.91 -21.44 -8.85
N ASP A 198 -0.59 -22.41 -9.70
CA ASP A 198 -0.28 -23.79 -9.31
C ASP A 198 0.98 -23.87 -8.43
N ASP A 199 1.89 -22.87 -8.52
CA ASP A 199 3.14 -22.76 -7.77
C ASP A 199 3.06 -21.83 -6.54
N ARG A 200 1.85 -21.40 -6.12
CA ARG A 200 1.68 -20.43 -5.02
C ARG A 200 2.34 -20.87 -3.71
N ILE A 201 2.29 -22.17 -3.39
CA ILE A 201 2.86 -22.72 -2.15
C ILE A 201 4.39 -22.66 -2.21
N GLU A 202 4.98 -23.08 -3.34
CA GLU A 202 6.43 -23.07 -3.53
C GLU A 202 6.98 -21.64 -3.44
N ARG A 203 6.34 -20.69 -4.12
CA ARG A 203 6.72 -19.26 -4.04
C ARG A 203 6.53 -18.66 -2.66
N PHE A 204 5.47 -19.06 -1.95
CA PHE A 204 5.29 -18.61 -0.57
C PHE A 204 6.38 -19.16 0.35
N ARG A 205 6.80 -20.42 0.14
CA ARG A 205 7.92 -21.02 0.89
C ARG A 205 9.24 -20.26 0.69
N GLU A 206 9.47 -19.64 -0.46
CA GLU A 206 10.65 -18.80 -0.70
C GLU A 206 10.70 -17.54 0.16
N LEU A 207 9.55 -17.12 0.72
CA LEU A 207 9.46 -16.00 1.67
C LEU A 207 9.71 -16.42 3.11
N LEU A 208 9.64 -17.73 3.41
CA LEU A 208 9.79 -18.24 4.78
C LEU A 208 11.26 -18.47 5.12
N SER A 209 11.63 -18.15 6.34
CA SER A 209 12.97 -18.42 6.89
C SER A 209 13.20 -19.92 7.09
N ASP A 210 14.46 -20.31 7.19
CA ASP A 210 14.86 -21.69 7.45
C ASP A 210 14.29 -22.17 8.79
N ASN A 211 14.23 -21.29 9.80
CA ASN A 211 13.63 -21.56 11.10
C ASN A 211 12.11 -21.82 10.99
N MET A 212 11.40 -21.02 10.21
CA MET A 212 9.98 -21.20 9.92
C MET A 212 9.70 -22.51 9.18
N LEU A 213 10.57 -22.87 8.23
CA LEU A 213 10.46 -24.15 7.52
C LEU A 213 10.76 -25.34 8.45
N ALA A 214 11.74 -25.20 9.35
CA ALA A 214 12.11 -26.22 10.33
C ALA A 214 11.07 -26.41 11.45
N SER A 215 10.20 -25.42 11.71
CA SER A 215 9.12 -25.54 12.69
C SER A 215 8.02 -26.53 12.27
N GLY A 216 8.04 -26.97 11.02
CA GLY A 216 7.14 -27.99 10.49
C GLY A 216 5.96 -27.44 9.70
N VAL A 217 6.02 -26.18 9.25
CA VAL A 217 4.98 -25.57 8.41
C VAL A 217 4.67 -26.43 7.19
N THR A 218 3.44 -26.89 7.14
CA THR A 218 2.88 -27.79 6.12
C THR A 218 2.26 -27.03 4.96
N ASP A 219 2.12 -27.69 3.82
CA ASP A 219 1.40 -27.13 2.67
C ASP A 219 -0.07 -26.84 3.01
N ASP A 220 -0.71 -27.68 3.83
CA ASP A 220 -2.08 -27.49 4.32
C ASP A 220 -2.22 -26.24 5.22
N GLU A 221 -1.18 -25.85 5.96
CA GLU A 221 -1.16 -24.59 6.72
C GLU A 221 -1.04 -23.37 5.82
N ILE A 222 -0.19 -23.45 4.80
CA ILE A 222 -0.03 -22.40 3.80
C ILE A 222 -1.31 -22.21 2.99
N ASP A 223 -1.96 -23.30 2.58
CA ASP A 223 -3.24 -23.24 1.87
C ASP A 223 -4.35 -22.63 2.74
N ARG A 224 -4.46 -23.03 4.01
CA ARG A 224 -5.40 -22.40 4.96
C ARG A 224 -5.13 -20.91 5.13
N PHE A 225 -3.88 -20.48 5.13
CA PHE A 225 -3.52 -19.07 5.16
C PHE A 225 -4.05 -18.32 3.93
N PHE A 226 -3.85 -18.84 2.72
CA PHE A 226 -4.38 -18.21 1.51
C PHE A 226 -5.91 -18.18 1.48
N ASP A 227 -6.57 -19.26 1.92
CA ASP A 227 -8.03 -19.32 2.04
C ASP A 227 -8.55 -18.29 3.06
N TYR A 228 -7.86 -18.13 4.19
CA TYR A 228 -8.21 -17.11 5.19
C TYR A 228 -8.09 -15.70 4.64
N CYS A 229 -7.04 -15.42 3.85
CA CYS A 229 -6.78 -14.11 3.26
C CYS A 229 -7.68 -13.78 2.05
N GLN A 230 -8.35 -14.78 1.46
CA GLN A 230 -9.20 -14.60 0.28
C GLN A 230 -10.19 -13.41 0.32
N PRO A 231 -10.86 -13.09 1.44
CA PRO A 231 -11.83 -12.01 1.49
C PRO A 231 -11.22 -10.63 1.76
N MET A 232 -9.88 -10.55 1.90
CA MET A 232 -9.17 -9.28 2.07
C MET A 232 -9.27 -8.45 0.79
N ARG A 233 -9.66 -7.19 0.94
CA ARG A 233 -9.89 -6.29 -0.20
C ARG A 233 -8.67 -5.44 -0.52
N GLU A 234 -8.08 -4.84 0.51
CA GLU A 234 -6.96 -3.91 0.37
C GLU A 234 -6.19 -3.77 1.69
N LEU A 235 -4.97 -3.24 1.60
CA LEU A 235 -4.21 -2.79 2.77
C LEU A 235 -4.56 -1.35 3.12
N HIS A 236 -4.69 -1.05 4.41
CA HIS A 236 -5.04 0.29 4.89
C HIS A 236 -3.84 1.01 5.52
N GLU A 237 -3.26 0.45 6.57
CA GLU A 237 -2.11 1.02 7.28
C GLU A 237 -1.08 -0.07 7.55
N GLY A 238 0.20 0.26 7.42
CA GLY A 238 1.30 -0.59 7.88
C GLY A 238 2.26 0.16 8.79
N TRP A 239 2.82 -0.50 9.79
CA TRP A 239 3.88 0.06 10.65
C TRP A 239 4.78 -1.06 11.17
N THR A 240 5.90 -0.66 11.76
CA THR A 240 6.90 -1.57 12.29
C THR A 240 7.04 -1.36 13.79
N GLU A 241 7.22 -2.45 14.54
CA GLU A 241 7.70 -2.43 15.91
C GLU A 241 9.01 -3.20 16.00
N ILE A 242 9.95 -2.65 16.78
CA ILE A 242 11.25 -3.26 17.04
C ILE A 242 11.31 -3.64 18.52
N ASP A 243 11.40 -4.94 18.79
CA ASP A 243 11.52 -5.48 20.16
C ASP A 243 12.65 -6.51 20.25
N ASP A 244 13.62 -6.25 21.12
CA ASP A 244 14.83 -7.07 21.30
C ASP A 244 15.53 -7.44 19.96
N GLY A 245 15.59 -6.47 19.03
CA GLY A 245 16.15 -6.65 17.69
C GLY A 245 15.30 -7.52 16.75
N ASN A 246 14.10 -7.92 17.14
CA ASN A 246 13.11 -8.48 16.22
C ASN A 246 12.33 -7.33 15.56
N ILE A 247 12.18 -7.41 14.25
CA ILE A 247 11.39 -6.45 13.48
C ILE A 247 10.06 -7.12 13.14
N THR A 248 8.97 -6.57 13.67
CA THR A 248 7.61 -7.05 13.38
C THR A 248 6.86 -5.97 12.60
N VAL A 249 6.39 -6.33 11.42
CA VAL A 249 5.58 -5.46 10.57
C VAL A 249 4.12 -5.83 10.78
N TYR A 250 3.29 -4.83 11.01
CA TYR A 250 1.86 -4.95 11.20
C TYR A 250 1.13 -4.25 10.07
N ILE A 251 0.02 -4.84 9.64
CA ILE A 251 -0.77 -4.33 8.53
C ILE A 251 -2.26 -4.51 8.85
N THR A 252 -3.02 -3.43 8.72
CA THR A 252 -4.48 -3.45 8.83
C THR A 252 -5.14 -3.62 7.46
N SER A 253 -6.24 -4.36 7.45
CA SER A 253 -7.04 -4.65 6.25
C SER A 253 -8.51 -4.86 6.65
N MET A 254 -9.38 -4.99 5.65
CA MET A 254 -10.78 -5.37 5.83
C MET A 254 -11.06 -6.71 5.17
N LYS A 255 -11.66 -7.63 5.93
CA LYS A 255 -12.08 -8.96 5.49
C LYS A 255 -13.59 -9.10 5.72
N ASN A 256 -14.39 -9.19 4.64
CA ASN A 256 -15.86 -9.25 4.73
C ASN A 256 -16.47 -8.16 5.64
N ASP A 257 -15.98 -6.93 5.50
CA ASP A 257 -16.37 -5.78 6.33
C ASP A 257 -16.02 -5.90 7.83
N THR A 258 -15.20 -6.88 8.20
CA THR A 258 -14.57 -7.01 9.52
C THR A 258 -13.14 -6.47 9.45
N PRO A 259 -12.75 -5.55 10.35
CA PRO A 259 -11.38 -5.06 10.39
C PRO A 259 -10.46 -6.15 10.94
N ILE A 260 -9.31 -6.30 10.30
CA ILE A 260 -8.30 -7.29 10.69
C ILE A 260 -6.94 -6.61 10.78
N CYS A 261 -6.10 -7.15 11.66
CA CYS A 261 -4.68 -6.90 11.67
C CYS A 261 -3.98 -8.21 11.36
N PHE A 262 -3.01 -8.18 10.45
CA PHE A 262 -2.05 -9.26 10.34
C PHE A 262 -0.65 -8.72 10.54
N CYS A 263 0.20 -9.52 11.15
CA CYS A 263 1.58 -9.15 11.39
C CYS A 263 2.51 -10.28 10.95
N PHE A 264 3.69 -9.89 10.51
CA PHE A 264 4.78 -10.81 10.24
C PHE A 264 6.05 -10.30 10.89
N ARG A 265 6.91 -11.22 11.30
CA ARG A 265 8.24 -10.89 11.82
C ARG A 265 9.29 -11.24 10.79
N LEU A 266 10.25 -10.35 10.58
CA LEU A 266 11.44 -10.64 9.78
C LEU A 266 12.39 -11.54 10.60
N ASP A 267 13.07 -12.45 9.92
CA ASP A 267 14.10 -13.27 10.56
C ASP A 267 15.35 -12.44 10.86
N LYS A 268 15.99 -12.70 12.01
CA LYS A 268 17.16 -11.94 12.48
C LYS A 268 18.42 -12.21 11.66
N GLU A 269 18.55 -13.42 11.11
CA GLU A 269 19.71 -13.85 10.33
C GLU A 269 19.43 -13.77 8.82
N GLN A 270 18.19 -14.07 8.43
CA GLN A 270 17.68 -13.96 7.06
C GLN A 270 16.72 -12.76 6.95
N THR A 271 17.25 -11.54 6.95
CA THR A 271 16.44 -10.29 7.07
C THR A 271 15.42 -10.07 5.95
N ASP A 272 15.56 -10.78 4.84
CA ASP A 272 14.61 -10.82 3.70
C ASP A 272 13.60 -11.98 3.81
N LYS A 273 13.47 -12.62 4.99
CA LYS A 273 12.59 -13.78 5.22
C LYS A 273 11.67 -13.59 6.41
N ILE A 274 10.55 -14.28 6.37
CA ILE A 274 9.52 -14.29 7.41
C ILE A 274 9.82 -15.41 8.41
N SER A 275 9.88 -15.06 9.70
CA SER A 275 10.04 -16.00 10.81
C SER A 275 8.75 -16.27 11.57
N PHE A 276 7.70 -15.49 11.33
CA PHE A 276 6.42 -15.59 12.03
C PHE A 276 5.31 -14.88 11.25
N LEU A 277 4.10 -15.43 11.27
CA LEU A 277 2.89 -14.84 10.68
C LEU A 277 1.70 -15.03 11.61
N LYS A 278 0.95 -13.96 11.89
CA LYS A 278 -0.27 -14.04 12.70
C LYS A 278 -1.35 -13.10 12.20
N PHE A 279 -2.60 -13.55 12.33
CA PHE A 279 -3.80 -12.77 12.07
C PHE A 279 -4.60 -12.58 13.34
N ALA A 280 -5.21 -11.42 13.49
CA ALA A 280 -6.23 -11.15 14.47
C ALA A 280 -7.38 -10.37 13.82
N GLU A 281 -8.59 -10.75 14.18
CA GLU A 281 -9.74 -9.87 13.98
C GLU A 281 -9.63 -8.74 15.02
N ILE A 282 -9.70 -7.51 14.53
CA ILE A 282 -9.64 -6.32 15.37
C ILE A 282 -11.01 -5.66 15.41
N ASP A 283 -11.19 -4.77 16.38
CA ASP A 283 -12.40 -4.02 16.66
C ASP A 283 -12.00 -2.55 16.56
N ASP A 284 -12.71 -1.79 15.74
CA ASP A 284 -12.42 -0.37 15.51
C ASP A 284 -12.49 0.48 16.79
N GLU A 285 -13.15 -0.03 17.85
CA GLU A 285 -13.21 0.63 19.16
C GLU A 285 -11.98 0.37 20.06
N LYS A 286 -11.09 -0.55 19.68
CA LYS A 286 -9.90 -0.93 20.46
C LYS A 286 -8.61 -0.54 19.77
N THR A 287 -7.58 -0.31 20.59
CA THR A 287 -6.23 -0.05 20.08
C THR A 287 -5.56 -1.36 19.71
N ILE A 288 -4.59 -1.32 18.81
CA ILE A 288 -3.89 -2.53 18.35
C ILE A 288 -3.11 -3.19 19.50
N GLY A 289 -2.66 -2.41 20.48
CA GLY A 289 -2.04 -2.91 21.71
C GLY A 289 -2.98 -3.74 22.60
N ASP A 290 -4.30 -3.73 22.35
CA ASP A 290 -5.27 -4.58 23.06
C ASP A 290 -5.29 -6.02 22.52
N TYR A 291 -4.59 -6.29 21.42
CA TYR A 291 -4.51 -7.61 20.79
C TYR A 291 -3.18 -8.28 21.10
N ASN A 292 -3.23 -9.53 21.58
CA ASN A 292 -2.02 -10.33 21.70
C ASN A 292 -1.57 -10.78 20.30
N LEU A 293 -0.73 -9.97 19.67
CA LEU A 293 -0.13 -10.23 18.36
C LEU A 293 1.27 -10.83 18.46
N SER A 294 1.80 -11.01 19.67
CA SER A 294 3.07 -11.67 19.90
C SER A 294 2.91 -13.19 19.99
N GLU A 295 3.77 -13.92 19.27
CA GLU A 295 4.13 -15.29 19.62
C GLU A 295 5.66 -15.41 19.65
N GLU A 296 6.16 -16.26 20.54
CA GLU A 296 7.59 -16.55 20.65
C GLU A 296 8.07 -17.51 19.53
N ASN A 297 7.20 -18.42 19.10
CA ASN A 297 7.57 -19.49 18.18
C ASN A 297 7.30 -19.12 16.72
N ALA A 298 8.13 -19.67 15.83
CA ALA A 298 7.92 -19.60 14.40
C ALA A 298 6.69 -20.42 14.00
N GLY A 299 5.75 -19.82 13.27
CA GLY A 299 4.54 -20.47 12.82
C GLY A 299 3.57 -19.53 12.10
N ILE A 300 2.55 -20.12 11.48
CA ILE A 300 1.42 -19.42 10.88
C ILE A 300 0.23 -19.56 11.82
N TYR A 301 -0.23 -18.45 12.38
CA TYR A 301 -1.29 -18.40 13.38
C TYR A 301 -2.52 -17.71 12.80
N LEU A 302 -3.57 -18.50 12.56
CA LEU A 302 -4.87 -18.02 12.09
C LEU A 302 -5.87 -18.03 13.25
N PRO A 303 -6.81 -17.07 13.31
CA PRO A 303 -7.94 -17.13 14.22
C PRO A 303 -8.74 -18.42 14.06
N ASP A 304 -9.24 -18.94 15.19
CA ASP A 304 -10.11 -20.13 15.25
C ASP A 304 -11.45 -19.94 14.52
#